data_AF-A0A957WXI2-F1
#
_entry.id   AF-A0A957WXI2-F1
#
_cell.length_a   1.000
_cell.length_b   1.000
_cell.length_c   1.000
_cell.angle_alpha   90.00
_cell.angle_beta   90.00
_cell.angle_gamma   90.00
#
_symmetry.space_group_name_H-M   'P 1'
#
loop_
_entity.id
_entity.type
_entity.pdbx_description
1 polymer ?
#
loop_
_entity_poly.entity_id
_entity_poly.type
_entity_poly.pdbx_seq_one_letter_code
_entity_poly.pdbx_strand_id
1 'polypeptide(L)'
;MAHTHTDSDAVAMKPLLILADDLTGAADSAARCRHAGFSAAILLQPPQPPLPADANALTSDSRHLPAHDAAKRVRAVAAPLADLDAVWYKKIDSTLR
;
A
#
# COMPACT_ATOMS: atom_id res chain seq x y z
N MET A 1 -10.56 -36.34 19.58
CA MET A 1 -9.68 -35.58 20.49
C MET A 1 -9.30 -34.31 19.76
N ALA A 2 -9.84 -33.18 20.22
CA ALA A 2 -9.55 -31.88 19.64
C ALA A 2 -8.14 -31.44 20.08
N HIS A 3 -7.33 -30.98 19.14
CA HIS A 3 -6.17 -30.14 19.42
C HIS A 3 -6.47 -28.77 18.84
N THR A 4 -7.15 -27.97 19.64
CA THR A 4 -7.21 -26.52 19.47
C THR A 4 -5.84 -25.97 19.83
N HIS A 5 -5.03 -25.67 18.82
CA HIS A 5 -3.84 -24.85 19.01
C HIS A 5 -4.33 -23.40 19.11
N THR A 6 -4.43 -22.91 20.34
CA THR A 6 -4.72 -21.52 20.65
C THR A 6 -3.45 -20.72 20.34
N ASP A 7 -3.33 -20.20 19.11
CA ASP A 7 -2.30 -19.22 18.75
C ASP A 7 -2.69 -17.86 19.34
N SER A 8 -2.50 -17.76 20.65
CA SER A 8 -2.70 -16.54 21.43
C SER A 8 -1.36 -15.86 21.62
N ASP A 9 -0.79 -15.35 20.52
CA ASP A 9 0.25 -14.30 20.47
C ASP A 9 0.48 -13.84 19.01
N ALA A 10 -0.57 -13.80 18.19
CA ALA A 10 -0.47 -13.20 16.87
C ALA A 10 -0.26 -11.70 17.04
N VAL A 11 0.97 -11.22 16.89
CA VAL A 11 1.25 -9.81 16.64
C VAL A 11 0.33 -9.38 15.51
N ALA A 12 -0.62 -8.48 15.81
CA ALA A 12 -1.52 -7.96 14.79
C ALA A 12 -0.65 -7.38 13.67
N MET A 13 -0.66 -8.05 12.51
CA MET A 13 0.14 -7.62 11.37
C MET A 13 -0.33 -6.24 10.94
N LYS A 14 0.57 -5.27 10.96
CA LYS A 14 0.27 -3.93 10.47
C LYS A 14 0.01 -4.00 8.97
N PRO A 15 -1.06 -3.37 8.45
CA PRO A 15 -1.30 -3.35 7.03
C PRO A 15 -0.18 -2.60 6.29
N LEU A 16 0.12 -3.03 5.08
CA LEU A 16 1.07 -2.42 4.17
C LEU A 16 0.33 -1.41 3.28
N LEU A 17 0.75 -0.14 3.32
CA LEU A 17 0.34 0.91 2.39
C LEU A 17 1.44 1.11 1.34
N ILE A 18 1.12 0.81 0.08
CA ILE A 18 2.03 1.00 -1.04
C ILE A 18 1.62 2.25 -1.79
N LEU A 19 2.50 3.23 -1.92
CA LEU A 19 2.25 4.44 -2.71
C LEU A 19 3.17 4.47 -3.93
N ALA A 20 2.66 4.01 -5.07
CA ALA A 20 3.36 4.05 -6.33
C ALA A 20 3.27 5.43 -6.99
N ASP A 21 4.23 5.74 -7.86
CA ASP A 21 4.20 6.91 -8.75
C ASP A 21 3.34 6.70 -10.01
N ASP A 22 3.05 5.45 -10.39
CA ASP A 22 2.16 5.06 -11.48
C ASP A 22 1.27 3.85 -11.14
N LEU A 23 0.26 3.60 -11.98
CA LEU A 23 -0.68 2.49 -11.79
C LEU A 23 -0.02 1.11 -11.99
N THR A 24 0.88 0.97 -12.95
CA THR A 24 1.56 -0.31 -13.23
C THR A 24 2.43 -0.74 -12.06
N GLY A 25 3.18 0.18 -11.45
CA GLY A 25 3.97 -0.09 -10.25
C GLY A 25 3.11 -0.44 -9.03
N ALA A 26 1.95 0.19 -8.87
CA ALA A 26 0.99 -0.18 -7.83
C ALA A 26 0.48 -1.62 -8.02
N ALA A 27 0.05 -1.95 -9.24
CA ALA A 27 -0.49 -3.26 -9.57
C ALA A 27 0.55 -4.38 -9.46
N ASP A 28 1.77 -4.16 -9.95
CA ASP A 28 2.89 -5.10 -9.80
C ASP A 28 3.19 -5.38 -8.32
N SER A 29 3.26 -4.33 -7.50
CA SER A 29 3.52 -4.48 -6.07
C SER A 29 2.40 -5.25 -5.34
N ALA A 30 1.14 -4.97 -5.66
CA ALA A 30 -0.01 -5.71 -5.12
C ALA A 30 0.02 -7.19 -5.55
N ALA A 31 0.33 -7.48 -6.82
CA ALA A 31 0.47 -8.85 -7.33
C ALA A 31 1.57 -9.62 -6.59
N ARG A 32 2.71 -8.98 -6.30
CA ARG A 32 3.79 -9.59 -5.49
C ARG A 32 3.35 -9.88 -4.05
N CYS A 33 2.57 -9.00 -3.43
CA CYS A 33 2.00 -9.27 -2.10
C CYS A 33 1.06 -10.49 -2.15
N ARG A 34 0.21 -10.57 -3.18
CA ARG A 34 -0.69 -11.70 -3.38
C ARG A 34 0.06 -13.02 -3.60
N HIS A 35 1.18 -12.98 -4.32
CA HIS A 35 2.07 -14.13 -4.51
C HIS A 35 2.74 -14.58 -3.20
N ALA A 36 3.07 -13.63 -2.32
CA ALA A 36 3.63 -13.92 -1.00
C ALA A 36 2.59 -14.40 0.05
N GLY A 37 1.32 -14.54 -0.32
CA GLY A 37 0.26 -15.05 0.56
C GLY A 37 -0.59 -14.00 1.26
N PHE A 38 -0.33 -12.71 1.04
CA PHE A 38 -1.12 -11.61 1.61
C PHE A 38 -2.38 -11.34 0.78
N SER A 39 -3.47 -10.91 1.43
CA SER A 39 -4.55 -10.26 0.69
C SER A 39 -4.05 -8.90 0.16
N ALA A 40 -4.46 -8.53 -1.05
CA ALA A 40 -3.98 -7.31 -1.69
C ALA A 40 -5.10 -6.60 -2.46
N ALA A 41 -5.15 -5.27 -2.36
CA ALA A 41 -6.09 -4.41 -3.07
C ALA A 41 -5.35 -3.29 -3.81
N ILE A 42 -5.81 -2.96 -5.02
CA ILE A 42 -5.40 -1.75 -5.74
C ILE A 42 -6.51 -0.72 -5.58
N LEU A 43 -6.17 0.44 -5.04
CA LEU A 43 -7.11 1.49 -4.66
C LEU A 43 -6.91 2.72 -5.53
N LEU A 44 -7.98 3.17 -6.19
CA LEU A 44 -7.97 4.39 -7.01
C LEU A 44 -8.20 5.66 -6.19
N GLN A 45 -8.62 5.51 -4.94
CA GLN A 45 -8.87 6.58 -3.99
C GLN A 45 -8.33 6.17 -2.60
N PRO A 46 -7.89 7.14 -1.76
CA PRO A 46 -7.47 6.83 -0.39
C PRO A 46 -8.57 6.10 0.37
N PRO A 47 -8.28 4.93 0.98
CA PRO A 47 -9.26 4.19 1.76
C PRO A 47 -9.59 4.91 3.06
N GLN A 48 -10.73 4.56 3.66
CA GLN A 48 -11.03 4.81 5.07
C GLN A 48 -10.83 3.50 5.85
N PRO A 49 -10.43 3.56 7.14
CA PRO A 49 -10.43 2.37 7.98
C PRO A 49 -11.82 1.72 8.09
N PRO A 50 -11.91 0.38 8.22
CA PRO A 50 -10.80 -0.58 8.15
C PRO A 50 -10.25 -0.72 6.72
N LEU A 51 -8.94 -0.94 6.59
CA LEU A 51 -8.34 -1.18 5.28
C LEU A 51 -8.83 -2.53 4.70
N PRO A 52 -9.06 -2.61 3.38
CA PRO A 52 -9.70 -3.78 2.77
C PRO A 52 -8.78 -5.00 2.61
N ALA A 53 -7.47 -4.87 2.80
CA ALA A 53 -6.49 -5.93 2.61
C ALA A 53 -5.26 -5.74 3.50
N ASP A 54 -4.44 -6.80 3.61
CA ASP A 54 -3.14 -6.77 4.27
C ASP A 54 -2.17 -5.84 3.51
N ALA A 55 -2.27 -5.77 2.18
CA ALA A 55 -1.53 -4.85 1.33
C ALA A 55 -2.47 -3.99 0.48
N ASN A 56 -2.32 -2.67 0.54
CA ASN A 56 -3.19 -1.71 -0.13
C ASN A 56 -2.32 -0.79 -0.99
N ALA A 57 -2.42 -0.95 -2.31
CA ALA A 57 -1.63 -0.22 -3.28
C ALA A 57 -2.40 0.95 -3.89
N LEU A 58 -1.83 2.13 -3.79
CA LEU A 58 -2.31 3.39 -4.33
C LEU A 58 -1.32 3.92 -5.37
N THR A 59 -1.80 4.78 -6.25
CA THR A 59 -0.95 5.55 -7.17
C THR A 59 -1.14 7.04 -6.92
N SER A 60 -0.04 7.79 -6.91
CA SER A 60 -0.10 9.25 -7.02
C SER A 60 -0.27 9.72 -8.46
N ASP A 61 -0.06 8.86 -9.46
CA ASP A 61 -0.07 9.24 -10.88
C ASP A 61 0.80 10.48 -11.13
N SER A 62 2.04 10.39 -10.66
CA SER A 62 2.95 11.55 -10.53
C SER A 62 4.23 11.41 -11.34
N ARG A 63 4.50 10.25 -11.96
CA ARG A 63 5.77 9.97 -12.66
C ARG A 63 6.15 11.04 -13.67
N HIS A 64 5.18 11.50 -14.44
CA HIS A 64 5.42 12.44 -15.54
C HIS A 64 5.16 13.90 -15.17
N LEU A 65 4.91 14.18 -13.87
CA LEU A 65 4.66 15.54 -13.40
C LEU A 65 5.97 16.26 -13.09
N PRO A 66 6.01 17.60 -13.24
CA PRO A 66 7.09 18.40 -12.68
C PRO A 66 7.25 18.15 -11.17
N ALA A 67 8.49 18.22 -10.67
CA ALA A 67 8.83 17.82 -9.30
C ALA A 67 7.92 18.43 -8.22
N HIS A 68 7.58 19.71 -8.35
CA HIS A 68 6.69 20.39 -7.42
C HIS A 68 5.25 19.82 -7.43
N ASP A 69 4.71 19.52 -8.61
CA ASP A 69 3.35 18.99 -8.75
C ASP A 69 3.30 17.51 -8.36
N ALA A 70 4.36 16.76 -8.65
CA ALA A 70 4.54 15.40 -8.14
C ALA A 70 4.53 15.38 -6.60
N ALA A 71 5.29 16.27 -5.96
CA ALA A 71 5.33 16.38 -4.50
C ALA A 71 3.95 16.74 -3.91
N LYS A 72 3.23 17.68 -4.53
CA LYS A 72 1.86 18.03 -4.14
C LYS A 72 0.92 16.82 -4.23
N ARG A 73 0.98 16.08 -5.33
CA ARG A 73 0.12 14.93 -5.59
C ARG A 73 0.39 13.78 -4.64
N VAL A 74 1.66 13.46 -4.36
CA VAL A 74 2.07 12.48 -3.35
C VAL A 74 1.53 12.86 -1.96
N ARG A 75 1.70 14.13 -1.55
CA ARG A 75 1.18 14.62 -0.27
C ARG A 75 -0.34 14.53 -0.21
N ALA A 76 -1.05 14.88 -1.28
CA ALA A 76 -2.51 14.83 -1.32
C ALA A 76 -3.06 13.40 -1.16
N VAL A 77 -2.37 12.40 -1.72
CA VAL A 77 -2.76 10.99 -1.56
C VAL A 77 -2.38 10.44 -0.19
N ALA A 78 -1.23 10.83 0.35
CA ALA A 78 -0.73 10.32 1.63
C ALA A 78 -1.39 10.97 2.85
N ALA A 79 -1.74 12.27 2.79
CA ALA A 79 -2.23 13.02 3.93
C ALA A 79 -3.48 12.42 4.61
N PRO A 80 -4.51 11.93 3.89
CA PRO A 80 -5.68 11.30 4.52
C PRO A 80 -5.36 10.00 5.27
N LEU A 81 -4.17 9.43 5.04
CA LEU A 81 -3.74 8.14 5.59
C LEU A 81 -2.59 8.31 6.60
N ALA A 82 -2.14 9.54 6.86
CA ALA A 82 -0.92 9.82 7.62
C ALA A 82 -0.96 9.28 9.06
N ASP A 83 -2.16 9.25 9.67
CA ASP A 83 -2.37 8.80 11.05
C ASP A 83 -2.64 7.29 11.15
N LEU A 84 -2.66 6.55 10.02
CA LEU A 84 -2.85 5.10 10.04
C LEU A 84 -1.59 4.41 10.55
N ASP A 85 -1.76 3.53 11.55
CA ASP A 85 -0.69 2.65 12.01
C ASP A 85 -0.44 1.53 10.97
N ALA A 86 0.39 1.85 9.98
CA ALA A 86 0.66 1.02 8.82
C ALA A 86 2.15 1.03 8.47
N VAL A 87 2.60 -0.01 7.77
CA VAL A 87 3.91 -0.02 7.13
C VAL A 87 3.80 0.69 5.78
N TRP A 88 4.67 1.66 5.53
CA TRP A 88 4.66 2.41 4.27
C TRP A 88 5.74 1.93 3.31
N TYR A 89 5.36 1.74 2.06
CA TYR A 89 6.29 1.45 0.96
C TYR A 89 6.07 2.43 -0.20
N LYS A 90 7.05 3.30 -0.46
CA LYS A 90 7.06 4.15 -1.65
C LYS A 90 7.59 3.33 -2.83
N LYS A 91 6.71 2.93 -3.74
CA LYS A 91 7.12 2.30 -5.00
C LYS A 91 7.52 3.38 -5.99
N ILE A 92 8.72 3.28 -6.53
CA ILE A 92 9.25 4.13 -7.60
C ILE A 92 9.61 3.29 -8.81
N ASP A 93 9.87 3.93 -9.93
CA ASP A 93 10.44 3.26 -11.09
C ASP A 93 11.82 2.65 -10.80
N SER A 94 12.04 1.41 -11.24
CA SER A 94 13.33 0.72 -11.04
C SER A 94 14.47 1.31 -11.86
N THR A 95 14.15 2.04 -12.93
CA THR A 95 15.13 2.74 -13.79
C THR A 95 15.25 4.23 -13.47
N LEU A 96 14.68 4.68 -12.34
CA LEU A 96 14.76 6.06 -11.84
C LEU A 96 14.21 7.13 -12.81
N ARG A 97 13.17 6.79 -13.58
CA ARG A 97 12.43 7.74 -14.41
C ARG A 97 11.62 8.74 -13.58
#